data_AF-A0A7K4FDM6-F1
#
_entry.id   AF-A0A7K4FDM6-F1
#
_cell.length_a   1.000
_cell.length_b   1.000
_cell.length_c   1.000
_cell.angle_alpha   90.00
_cell.angle_beta   90.00
_cell.angle_gamma   90.00
#
_symmetry.space_group_name_H-M   'P 1'
#
loop_
_entity.id
_entity.type
_entity.pdbx_description
1 polymer ?
#
loop_
_entity_poly.entity_id
_entity_poly.type
_entity_poly.pdbx_seq_one_letter_code
_entity_poly.pdbx_strand_id
1 'polypeptide(L)'
;MKINNQTYGRCKTQKLFDTCKITGRWKRADNSVPRKYIATEDGASIELSIMDGDYTESFRFKKNSTIIIKDSITEFYERDLLR
;
A
#
# COMPACT_ATOMS: atom_id res chain seq x y z
N MET A 1 15.08 31.16 11.83
CA MET A 1 15.91 29.99 11.47
C MET A 1 14.97 28.85 11.09
N LYS A 2 14.66 28.66 9.79
CA LYS A 2 13.77 27.59 9.32
C LYS A 2 14.62 26.37 9.01
N ILE A 3 14.59 25.37 9.88
CA ILE A 3 15.22 24.07 9.65
C ILE A 3 14.30 23.30 8.71
N ASN A 4 14.47 23.47 7.40
CA ASN A 4 13.89 22.57 6.41
C ASN A 4 14.77 21.32 6.33
N ASN A 5 14.63 20.43 7.31
CA ASN A 5 15.29 19.13 7.23
C ASN A 5 14.67 18.29 6.10
N GLN A 6 15.55 17.91 5.18
CA GLN A 6 15.36 17.04 4.01
C GLN A 6 14.57 15.77 4.30
N THR A 7 13.79 15.27 3.32
CA THR A 7 13.94 13.87 2.85
C THR A 7 13.31 13.65 1.46
N TYR A 8 14.11 13.82 0.40
CA TYR A 8 13.90 13.08 -0.85
C TYR A 8 14.06 11.58 -0.51
N GLY A 9 13.00 10.76 -0.62
CA GLY A 9 13.12 9.30 -0.39
C GLY A 9 11.86 8.50 -0.04
N ARG A 10 10.66 9.11 -0.08
CA ARG A 10 9.38 8.44 0.25
C ARG A 10 8.30 8.79 -0.76
N CYS A 11 8.43 8.33 -2.01
CA CYS A 11 7.33 8.37 -2.96
C CYS A 11 6.24 7.42 -2.45
N LYS A 12 5.27 7.97 -1.74
CA LYS A 12 4.01 7.29 -1.41
C LYS A 12 3.14 7.32 -2.65
N THR A 13 2.72 6.14 -3.08
CA THR A 13 1.73 5.98 -4.14
C THR A 13 0.35 5.84 -3.51
N GLN A 14 -0.60 6.56 -4.07
CA GLN A 14 -2.02 6.48 -3.72
C GLN A 14 -2.78 6.06 -4.97
N LYS A 15 -3.63 5.03 -4.84
CA LYS A 15 -4.46 4.53 -5.93
C LYS A 15 -5.91 4.43 -5.49
N LEU A 16 -6.79 4.96 -6.35
CA LEU A 16 -8.24 4.79 -6.24
C LEU A 16 -8.62 3.42 -6.78
N PHE A 17 -9.50 2.73 -6.06
CA PHE A 17 -9.98 1.41 -6.43
C PHE A 17 -11.48 1.30 -6.15
N ASP A 18 -12.18 0.51 -6.94
CA ASP A 18 -13.55 0.08 -6.63
C ASP A 18 -13.54 -1.12 -5.69
N THR A 19 -12.70 -2.12 -6.01
CA THR A 19 -12.46 -3.28 -5.14
C THR A 19 -10.98 -3.47 -4.86
N CYS A 20 -10.66 -3.90 -3.64
CA CYS A 20 -9.30 -4.25 -3.22
C CYS A 20 -9.29 -5.64 -2.59
N LYS A 21 -8.49 -6.52 -3.17
CA LYS A 21 -8.26 -7.88 -2.67
C LYS A 21 -6.83 -7.99 -2.16
N ILE A 22 -6.71 -8.41 -0.89
CA ILE A 22 -5.42 -8.62 -0.24
C ILE A 22 -5.10 -10.12 -0.28
N THR A 23 -3.91 -10.48 -0.75
CA THR A 23 -3.46 -11.88 -0.90
C THR A 23 -2.10 -12.09 -0.23
N GLY A 24 -1.85 -13.29 0.29
CA GLY A 24 -0.65 -13.62 1.06
C GLY A 24 -0.77 -13.28 2.55
N ARG A 25 0.34 -13.36 3.31
CA ARG A 25 0.30 -13.16 4.76
C ARG A 25 0.49 -11.70 5.17
N TRP A 26 -0.63 -11.09 5.55
CA TRP A 26 -0.68 -9.75 6.12
C TRP A 26 -1.06 -9.77 7.58
N LYS A 27 -0.41 -8.92 8.37
CA LYS A 27 -0.78 -8.64 9.75
C LYS A 27 -1.41 -7.25 9.82
N ARG A 28 -2.56 -7.12 10.47
CA ARG A 28 -3.08 -5.80 10.84
C ARG A 28 -2.15 -5.19 11.91
N ALA A 29 -1.68 -3.97 11.66
CA ALA A 29 -0.75 -3.30 12.58
C ALA A 29 -1.42 -2.97 13.90
N ASP A 30 -2.69 -2.55 13.83
CA ASP A 30 -3.51 -2.13 14.97
C ASP A 30 -5.01 -2.18 14.60
N ASN A 31 -5.85 -1.78 15.56
CA ASN A 31 -7.30 -1.62 15.39
C ASN A 31 -7.70 -0.19 14.99
N SER A 32 -6.75 0.67 14.62
CA SER A 32 -7.04 2.04 14.23
C SER A 32 -7.68 2.12 12.83
N VAL A 33 -8.37 3.24 12.60
CA VAL A 33 -8.88 3.64 11.30
C VAL A 33 -8.05 4.84 10.85
N PRO A 34 -7.42 4.82 9.66
CA PRO A 34 -7.54 3.80 8.62
C PRO A 34 -6.84 2.47 8.91
N ARG A 35 -7.34 1.40 8.31
CA ARG A 35 -6.79 0.05 8.51
C ARG A 35 -5.40 -0.03 7.89
N LYS A 36 -4.42 -0.34 8.73
CA LYS A 36 -3.02 -0.51 8.34
C LYS A 36 -2.65 -2.00 8.34
N TYR A 37 -2.02 -2.44 7.26
CA TYR A 37 -1.56 -3.81 7.08
C TYR A 37 -0.05 -3.84 6.85
N ILE A 38 0.60 -4.85 7.40
CA ILE A 38 2.04 -5.09 7.29
C ILE A 38 2.25 -6.47 6.68
N ALA A 39 3.03 -6.56 5.61
CA ALA A 39 3.42 -7.81 4.98
C ALA A 39 4.33 -8.60 5.94
N THR A 40 3.98 -9.85 6.23
CA THR A 40 4.79 -10.70 7.13
C THR A 40 5.80 -11.58 6.37
N GLU A 41 5.68 -11.63 5.05
CA GLU A 41 6.56 -12.35 4.12
C GLU A 41 6.73 -11.55 2.82
N ASP A 42 7.76 -11.88 2.04
CA ASP A 42 7.94 -11.36 0.69
C ASP A 42 6.88 -11.96 -0.25
N GLY A 43 6.41 -11.17 -1.21
CA GLY A 43 5.45 -11.62 -2.21
C GLY A 43 3.99 -11.48 -1.77
N ALA A 44 3.73 -11.02 -0.55
CA ALA A 44 2.41 -10.56 -0.14
C ALA A 44 1.93 -9.48 -1.11
N SER A 45 0.67 -9.55 -1.55
CA SER A 45 0.19 -8.73 -2.66
C SER A 45 -1.19 -8.11 -2.41
N ILE A 46 -1.47 -7.08 -3.19
CA ILE A 46 -2.83 -6.56 -3.35
C ILE A 46 -3.18 -6.53 -4.83
N GLU A 47 -4.46 -6.71 -5.09
CA GLU A 47 -5.07 -6.60 -6.39
C GLU A 47 -6.15 -5.51 -6.30
N LEU A 48 -6.04 -4.51 -7.15
CA LEU A 48 -6.91 -3.33 -7.18
C LEU A 48 -7.66 -3.33 -8.50
N SER A 49 -8.99 -3.44 -8.45
CA SER A 49 -9.82 -3.07 -9.61
C SER A 49 -9.97 -1.56 -9.62
N ILE A 50 -9.44 -0.91 -10.65
CA ILE A 50 -9.32 0.55 -10.69
C ILE A 50 -10.70 1.16 -10.96
N MET A 51 -11.03 2.21 -10.19
CA MET A 51 -12.28 2.93 -10.40
C MET A 51 -12.21 3.66 -11.75
N ASP A 52 -13.27 3.58 -12.55
CA ASP A 52 -13.35 4.16 -13.91
C ASP A 52 -12.40 3.54 -14.95
N GLY A 53 -11.75 2.42 -14.62
CA GLY A 53 -10.97 1.61 -15.55
C GLY A 53 -11.39 0.16 -15.48
N ASP A 54 -11.81 -0.42 -16.61
CA ASP A 54 -12.10 -1.86 -16.72
C ASP A 54 -10.82 -2.71 -16.70
N TYR A 55 -9.92 -2.42 -15.75
CA TYR A 55 -8.67 -3.14 -15.58
C TYR A 55 -8.28 -3.27 -14.11
N THR A 56 -7.49 -4.30 -13.85
CA THR A 56 -7.02 -4.66 -12.52
C THR A 56 -5.51 -4.51 -12.46
N GLU A 57 -5.01 -3.87 -11.40
CA GLU A 57 -3.59 -3.75 -11.13
C GLU A 57 -3.19 -4.66 -9.96
N SER A 58 -2.06 -5.35 -10.09
CA SER A 58 -1.50 -6.20 -9.03
C SER A 58 -0.16 -5.66 -8.55
N PHE A 59 -0.01 -5.57 -7.23
CA PHE A 59 1.20 -5.10 -6.58
C PHE A 59 1.70 -6.14 -5.59
N ARG A 60 2.96 -6.56 -5.73
CA ARG A 60 3.64 -7.47 -4.80
C ARG A 60 4.60 -6.67 -3.94
N PHE A 61 4.70 -7.03 -2.67
CA PHE A 61 5.44 -6.27 -1.67
C PHE A 61 6.52 -7.10 -1.00
N LYS A 62 7.59 -6.42 -0.58
CA LYS A 62 8.63 -6.97 0.28
C LYS A 62 8.07 -7.27 1.68
N LYS A 63 8.71 -8.13 2.44
CA LYS A 63 8.44 -8.34 3.86
C LYS A 63 8.58 -7.03 4.63
N ASN A 64 7.72 -6.84 5.63
CA ASN A 64 7.60 -5.63 6.45
C ASN A 64 7.11 -4.37 5.71
N SER A 65 6.71 -4.49 4.44
CA SER A 65 6.06 -3.40 3.71
C SER A 65 4.73 -3.05 4.36
N THR A 66 4.41 -1.76 4.36
CA THR A 66 3.17 -1.24 4.95
C THR A 66 2.25 -0.75 3.85
N ILE A 67 0.98 -1.16 3.94
CA ILE A 67 -0.10 -0.60 3.15
C ILE A 67 -1.18 -0.03 4.08
N ILE A 68 -1.86 1.02 3.62
CA ILE A 68 -3.01 1.61 4.28
C ILE A 68 -4.18 1.56 3.31
N ILE A 69 -5.32 1.08 3.78
CA ILE A 69 -6.55 1.02 2.99
C ILE A 69 -7.61 1.85 3.70
N LYS A 70 -8.11 2.89 3.02
CA LYS A 70 -9.08 3.86 3.56
C LYS A 70 -9.95 4.39 2.44
N ASP A 71 -11.27 4.40 2.62
CA ASP A 71 -12.21 5.14 1.75
C ASP A 71 -11.92 4.99 0.24
N SER A 72 -11.81 3.74 -0.24
CA SER A 72 -11.49 3.41 -1.65
C SER A 72 -10.14 3.92 -2.16
N ILE A 73 -9.23 4.30 -1.25
CA ILE A 73 -7.85 4.67 -1.50
C ILE A 73 -6.93 3.66 -0.84
N THR A 74 -5.97 3.19 -1.61
CA THR A 74 -4.84 2.41 -1.12
C THR A 74 -3.60 3.28 -1.15
N GLU A 75 -2.86 3.35 -0.03
CA GLU A 75 -1.56 4.02 0.09
C GLU A 75 -0.45 3.01 0.40
N PHE A 76 0.65 3.09 -0.35
CA PHE A 76 1.87 2.30 -0.10
C PHE A 76 3.12 3.02 -0.63
N TYR A 77 4.31 2.52 -0.31
CA TYR A 77 5.58 3.06 -0.83
C TYR A 77 6.03 2.27 -2.07
N GLU A 78 6.41 2.94 -3.16
CA GLU A 78 6.82 2.24 -4.39
C GLU A 78 8.09 1.41 -4.21
N ARG A 79 9.01 1.86 -3.36
CA ARG A 79 10.26 1.16 -3.05
C ARG A 79 10.04 -0.19 -2.37
N ASP A 80 8.87 -0.37 -1.77
CA ASP A 80 8.47 -1.57 -1.04
C ASP A 80 7.92 -2.63 -2.02
N LEU A 81 7.68 -2.26 -3.28
CA LEU A 81 7.26 -3.19 -4.32
C LEU A 81 8.40 -4.15 -4.70
N LEU A 82 8.02 -5.40 -4.96
CA LEU A 82 8.84 -6.39 -5.65
C LEU A 82 8.58 -6.23 -7.15
N ARG A 83 9.64 -5.91 -7.90
CA ARG A 83 9.65 -5.89 -9.37
C ARG A 83 10.01 -7.26 -9.91
#